data_AF-A0A1J4KZM8-F1
#
_entry.id   AF-A0A1J4KZM8-F1
#
_cell.length_a   1.000
_cell.length_b   1.000
_cell.length_c   1.000
_cell.angle_alpha   90.00
_cell.angle_beta   90.00
_cell.angle_gamma   90.00
#
_symmetry.space_group_name_H-M   'P 1'
#
loop_
_entity.id
_entity.type
_entity.pdbx_description
1 polymer ?
#
loop_
_entity_poly.entity_id
_entity_poly.type
_entity_poly.pdbx_seq_one_letter_code
_entity_poly.pdbx_strand_id
1 'polypeptide(L)'
;MNASTPFYIGDSIPKDFAPDENAKLEFLSSYLNNWCTIADHFQGRTPRQLKEQHDLLTLKKSIPKWTKEDEALLEKKFYELGPRWSKLAFFFPERSENNLRAHWEKMKNRKNDSTEELSVATFTIPEEFPKF
;
A
#
# COMPACT_ATOMS: atom_id res chain seq x y z
N MET A 1 -0.99 19.34 35.45
CA MET A 1 -2.36 19.88 35.32
C MET A 1 -2.41 20.64 34.00
N ASN A 2 -3.18 20.07 33.05
CA ASN A 2 -3.74 20.67 31.83
C ASN A 2 -3.00 21.86 31.16
N ALA A 3 -2.13 21.55 30.20
CA ALA A 3 -1.72 22.50 29.17
C ALA A 3 -2.84 22.66 28.11
N SER A 4 -3.87 23.44 28.43
CA SER A 4 -4.77 23.98 27.40
C SER A 4 -4.14 25.25 26.85
N THR A 5 -3.52 25.15 25.68
CA THR A 5 -3.18 26.32 24.87
C THR A 5 -4.49 26.93 24.35
N PRO A 6 -4.85 28.17 24.71
CA PRO A 6 -6.02 28.82 24.14
C PRO A 6 -5.60 29.35 22.77
N PHE A 7 -6.25 28.88 21.70
CA PHE A 7 -5.98 29.37 20.35
C PHE A 7 -7.06 30.34 19.92
N TYR A 8 -6.63 31.47 19.35
CA TYR A 8 -7.45 32.64 19.08
C TYR A 8 -8.30 32.45 17.82
N ILE A 9 -9.48 33.07 17.85
CA ILE A 9 -10.42 33.18 16.73
C ILE A 9 -9.73 34.02 15.63
N GLY A 10 -8.94 33.39 14.77
CA GLY A 10 -8.19 34.08 13.72
C GLY A 10 -7.03 33.30 13.12
N ASP A 11 -6.57 32.24 13.76
CA ASP A 11 -5.47 31.45 13.22
C ASP A 11 -5.93 30.53 12.09
N SER A 12 -5.41 30.76 10.88
CA SER A 12 -5.64 29.92 9.71
C SER A 12 -5.21 28.49 10.00
N ILE A 13 -6.12 27.52 9.83
CA ILE A 13 -5.82 26.10 9.96
C ILE A 13 -4.59 25.76 9.10
N PRO A 14 -3.51 25.19 9.70
CA PRO A 14 -2.33 24.82 8.94
C PRO A 14 -2.67 23.89 7.77
N LYS A 15 -2.11 24.21 6.60
CA LYS A 15 -2.31 23.41 5.38
C LYS A 15 -1.83 21.97 5.56
N ASP A 16 -0.78 21.78 6.34
CA ASP A 16 -0.16 20.49 6.58
C ASP A 16 -0.69 19.83 7.86
N PHE A 17 -0.70 18.49 7.87
CA PHE A 17 -1.06 17.70 9.05
C PHE A 17 0.15 17.49 9.96
N ALA A 18 -0.01 17.83 11.24
CA ALA A 18 1.03 17.60 12.24
C ALA A 18 1.25 16.08 12.45
N PRO A 19 2.45 15.65 12.88
CA PRO A 19 2.72 14.24 13.20
C PRO A 19 1.71 13.65 14.20
N ASP A 20 1.30 14.42 15.21
CA ASP A 20 0.31 14.00 16.20
C ASP A 20 -1.09 13.81 15.60
N GLU A 21 -1.47 14.68 14.64
CA GLU A 21 -2.72 14.53 13.90
C GLU A 21 -2.69 13.26 13.03
N ASN A 22 -1.55 12.94 12.42
CA ASN A 22 -1.38 11.73 11.63
C ASN A 22 -1.51 10.47 12.49
N ALA A 23 -0.83 10.42 13.64
CA ALA A 23 -0.93 9.29 14.57
C ALA A 23 -2.37 9.10 15.05
N LYS A 24 -3.07 10.21 15.35
CA LYS A 24 -4.49 10.17 15.70
C LYS A 24 -5.34 9.65 14.54
N LEU A 25 -5.10 10.11 13.32
CA LEU A 25 -5.85 9.70 12.13
C LEU A 25 -5.72 8.21 11.86
N GLU A 26 -4.50 7.66 11.96
CA GLU A 26 -4.24 6.23 11.81
C GLU A 26 -4.90 5.40 12.92
N PHE A 27 -4.87 5.89 14.16
CA PHE A 27 -5.54 5.21 15.26
C PHE A 27 -7.06 5.17 15.00
N LEU A 28 -7.68 6.32 14.71
CA LEU A 28 -9.12 6.41 14.47
C LEU A 28 -9.58 5.56 13.27
N SER A 29 -8.84 5.58 12.16
CA SER A 29 -9.20 4.83 10.95
C SER A 29 -9.05 3.31 11.11
N SER A 30 -8.26 2.86 12.08
CA SER A 30 -8.11 1.43 12.36
C SER A 30 -9.36 0.78 12.96
N TYR A 31 -10.22 1.56 13.61
CA TYR A 31 -11.45 1.06 14.26
C TYR A 31 -12.74 1.74 13.78
N LEU A 32 -12.65 2.88 13.09
CA LEU A 32 -13.77 3.56 12.44
C LEU A 32 -13.59 3.56 10.93
N ASN A 33 -14.68 3.30 10.22
CA ASN A 33 -14.73 3.38 8.75
C ASN A 33 -15.48 4.64 8.24
N ASN A 34 -15.93 5.51 9.14
CA ASN A 34 -16.72 6.70 8.81
C ASN A 34 -15.92 7.99 9.00
N TRP A 35 -15.55 8.63 7.89
CA TRP A 35 -14.78 9.88 7.88
C TRP A 35 -15.49 11.06 8.56
N CYS A 36 -16.82 11.08 8.61
CA CYS A 36 -17.57 12.10 9.33
C CYS A 36 -17.36 11.95 10.84
N THR A 37 -17.51 10.72 11.36
CA THR A 37 -17.27 10.42 12.79
C THR A 37 -15.81 10.65 13.17
N ILE A 38 -14.87 10.31 12.28
CA ILE A 38 -13.45 10.61 12.49
C ILE A 38 -13.22 12.13 12.55
N ALA A 39 -13.89 12.92 11.71
CA ALA A 39 -13.76 14.37 11.70
C ALA A 39 -14.22 15.04 12.99
N ASP A 40 -15.18 14.46 13.72
CA ASP A 40 -15.61 14.98 15.04
C ASP A 40 -14.46 14.97 16.07
N HIS A 41 -13.42 14.15 15.84
CA HIS A 41 -12.22 14.13 16.66
C HIS A 41 -11.13 15.12 16.21
N PHE A 42 -11.30 15.85 15.10
CA PHE A 42 -10.34 16.85 14.60
C PHE A 42 -10.97 18.24 14.55
N GLN A 43 -10.32 19.21 15.20
CA GLN A 43 -10.74 20.60 15.12
C GLN A 43 -10.37 21.19 13.75
N GLY A 44 -11.35 21.74 13.03
CA GLY A 44 -11.11 22.44 11.77
C GLY A 44 -10.67 21.57 10.58
N ARG A 45 -10.70 20.24 10.69
CA ARG A 45 -10.44 19.33 9.56
C ARG A 45 -11.76 18.79 9.01
N THR A 46 -11.90 18.80 7.70
CA THR A 46 -13.06 18.22 7.02
C THR A 46 -12.86 16.71 6.78
N PRO A 47 -13.95 15.93 6.69
CA PRO A 47 -13.87 14.49 6.37
C PRO A 47 -13.07 14.20 5.09
N ARG A 48 -13.21 15.08 4.08
CA ARG A 48 -12.46 14.99 2.83
C ARG A 48 -10.95 15.10 3.06
N GLN A 49 -10.51 16.11 3.82
CA GLN A 49 -9.08 16.30 4.12
C GLN A 49 -8.51 15.11 4.90
N LEU A 50 -9.28 14.54 5.83
CA LEU A 50 -8.85 13.39 6.62
C LEU A 50 -8.71 12.13 5.76
N LYS A 51 -9.65 11.89 4.84
CA LYS A 51 -9.54 10.79 3.88
C LYS A 51 -8.31 10.96 2.98
N GLU A 52 -8.15 12.14 2.37
CA GLU A 52 -7.00 12.45 1.51
C GLU A 52 -5.67 12.25 2.28
N GLN A 53 -5.59 12.71 3.52
CA GLN A 53 -4.41 12.50 4.36
C GLN A 53 -4.19 11.03 4.70
N HIS A 54 -5.24 10.27 5.02
CA HIS A 54 -5.14 8.85 5.30
C HIS A 54 -4.61 8.07 4.09
N ASP A 55 -5.08 8.39 2.89
CA ASP A 55 -4.61 7.77 1.64
C ASP A 55 -3.13 8.08 1.41
N LEU A 56 -2.69 9.33 1.69
CA LEU A 56 -1.27 9.70 1.63
C LEU A 56 -0.41 8.99 2.67
N LEU A 57 -0.88 8.84 3.91
CA LEU A 57 -0.19 8.10 4.95
C LEU A 57 -0.07 6.61 4.58
N THR A 58 -1.14 6.04 4.03
CA THR A 58 -1.17 4.65 3.55
C THR A 58 -0.20 4.46 2.39
N LEU A 59 -0.13 5.40 1.44
CA LEU A 59 0.83 5.34 0.34
C LEU A 59 2.29 5.51 0.80
N LYS A 60 2.52 6.34 1.84
CA LYS A 60 3.84 6.54 2.44
C LYS A 60 4.32 5.33 3.23
N LYS A 61 3.42 4.46 3.69
CA LYS A 61 3.83 3.20 4.32
C LYS A 61 4.62 2.38 3.30
N SER A 62 5.80 1.94 3.71
CA SER A 62 6.60 1.06 2.88
C SER A 62 5.78 -0.19 2.58
N ILE A 63 5.76 -0.58 1.30
CA ILE A 63 5.19 -1.86 0.89
C ILE A 63 5.80 -2.93 1.80
N PRO A 64 4.99 -3.76 2.49
CA PRO A 64 5.53 -4.73 3.43
C PRO A 64 6.54 -5.64 2.73
N LYS A 65 7.51 -6.15 3.49
CA LYS A 65 8.44 -7.15 2.96
C LYS A 65 7.65 -8.41 2.59
N TRP A 66 8.10 -9.12 1.55
CA TRP A 66 7.52 -10.42 1.22
C TRP A 66 7.79 -11.42 2.34
N THR A 67 6.73 -12.02 2.86
CA THR A 67 6.78 -13.09 3.85
C THR A 67 6.68 -14.47 3.16
N LYS A 68 7.00 -15.54 3.88
CA LYS A 68 6.85 -16.90 3.33
C LYS A 68 5.38 -17.24 3.09
N GLU A 69 4.49 -16.70 3.92
CA GLU A 69 3.04 -16.83 3.78
C GLU A 69 2.56 -16.14 2.49
N ASP A 70 3.06 -14.94 2.20
CA ASP A 70 2.76 -14.23 0.94
C ASP A 70 3.26 -15.02 -0.28
N GLU A 71 4.47 -15.56 -0.20
CA GLU A 71 5.07 -16.39 -1.26
C GLU A 71 4.25 -17.66 -1.51
N ALA A 72 3.83 -18.35 -0.44
CA ALA A 72 2.99 -19.55 -0.54
C ALA A 72 1.60 -19.24 -1.14
N LEU A 73 1.00 -18.10 -0.75
CA LEU A 73 -0.26 -17.64 -1.33
C LEU A 73 -0.11 -17.31 -2.81
N LEU A 74 0.97 -16.61 -3.19
CA LEU A 74 1.26 -16.25 -4.57
C LEU A 74 1.44 -17.50 -5.43
N GLU A 75 2.19 -18.49 -4.94
CA GLU A 75 2.41 -19.77 -5.60
C GLU A 75 1.10 -20.54 -5.78
N LYS A 76 0.31 -20.70 -4.72
CA LYS A 76 -1.00 -21.35 -4.79
C LYS A 76 -1.91 -20.69 -5.83
N LYS A 77 -2.02 -19.36 -5.80
CA LYS A 77 -2.89 -18.62 -6.73
C LYS A 77 -2.36 -18.63 -8.15
N PHE A 78 -1.04 -18.63 -8.34
CA PHE A 78 -0.43 -18.80 -9.65
C PHE A 78 -0.73 -20.18 -10.25
N TYR A 79 -0.73 -21.25 -9.45
CA TYR A 79 -1.14 -22.59 -9.91
C TYR A 79 -2.65 -22.66 -10.25
N GLU A 80 -3.51 -21.98 -9.49
CA GLU A 80 -4.96 -21.94 -9.74
C GLU A 80 -5.34 -21.11 -10.98
N LEU A 81 -4.71 -19.94 -11.17
CA LEU A 81 -5.16 -18.92 -12.12
C LEU A 81 -4.22 -18.69 -13.31
N GLY A 82 -2.98 -19.19 -13.23
CA GLY A 82 -1.90 -18.94 -14.19
C GLY A 82 -1.30 -17.54 -14.07
N PRO A 83 -0.59 -17.04 -15.10
CA PRO A 83 0.10 -15.75 -15.11
C PRO A 83 -0.86 -14.55 -15.29
N ARG A 84 -2.03 -14.59 -14.64
CA ARG A 84 -3.04 -13.54 -14.67
C ARG A 84 -2.80 -12.57 -13.52
N TRP A 85 -1.71 -11.81 -13.60
CA TRP A 85 -1.23 -10.95 -12.53
C TRP A 85 -2.27 -9.96 -12.01
N SER A 86 -3.11 -9.40 -12.88
CA SER A 86 -4.20 -8.50 -12.46
C SER A 86 -5.23 -9.20 -11.56
N LYS A 87 -5.51 -10.50 -11.79
CA LYS A 87 -6.35 -11.32 -10.90
C LYS A 87 -5.62 -11.70 -9.60
N LEU A 88 -4.31 -11.91 -9.68
CA LEU A 88 -3.49 -12.20 -8.50
C LEU A 88 -3.38 -10.98 -7.57
N ALA A 89 -3.23 -9.77 -8.13
CA ALA A 89 -3.13 -8.52 -7.38
C ALA A 89 -4.38 -8.24 -6.52
N PHE A 90 -5.55 -8.77 -6.90
CA PHE A 90 -6.76 -8.72 -6.08
C PHE A 90 -6.58 -9.39 -4.70
N PHE A 91 -5.72 -10.40 -4.60
CA PHE A 91 -5.40 -11.08 -3.35
C PHE A 91 -4.30 -10.39 -2.52
N PHE A 92 -3.63 -9.38 -3.09
CA PHE A 92 -2.54 -8.63 -2.45
C PHE A 92 -2.84 -7.13 -2.50
N PRO A 93 -3.72 -6.61 -1.62
CA PRO A 93 -4.22 -5.23 -1.72
C PRO A 93 -3.12 -4.17 -1.62
N GLU A 94 -2.01 -4.49 -0.96
CA GLU A 94 -0.87 -3.59 -0.79
C GLU A 94 0.22 -3.76 -1.88
N ARG A 95 -0.01 -4.64 -2.87
CA ARG A 95 0.97 -4.97 -3.93
C ARG A 95 0.36 -4.80 -5.32
N SER A 96 1.04 -4.06 -6.18
CA SER A 96 0.66 -3.95 -7.59
C SER A 96 1.08 -5.18 -8.42
N GLU A 97 0.46 -5.39 -9.58
CA GLU A 97 0.82 -6.45 -10.54
C GLU A 97 2.32 -6.48 -10.87
N ASN A 98 2.95 -5.31 -11.02
CA ASN A 98 4.40 -5.21 -11.26
C ASN A 98 5.21 -5.76 -10.08
N ASN A 99 4.79 -5.49 -8.84
CA ASN A 99 5.45 -6.04 -7.65
C ASN A 99 5.33 -7.56 -7.58
N LEU A 100 4.16 -8.12 -7.94
CA LEU A 100 3.94 -9.56 -7.98
C LEU A 100 4.83 -10.24 -9.02
N ARG A 101 4.87 -9.71 -10.24
CA ARG A 101 5.68 -10.27 -11.34
C ARG A 101 7.17 -10.25 -11.01
N ALA A 102 7.67 -9.10 -10.56
CA ALA A 102 9.07 -8.96 -10.16
C ALA A 102 9.44 -9.90 -9.00
N HIS A 103 8.52 -10.08 -8.04
CA HIS A 103 8.77 -11.00 -6.94
C HIS A 103 8.73 -12.47 -7.36
N TRP A 104 7.80 -12.84 -8.24
CA TRP A 104 7.72 -14.18 -8.80
C TRP A 104 8.98 -14.56 -9.57
N GLU A 105 9.53 -13.64 -10.36
CA GLU A 105 10.82 -13.82 -11.05
C GLU A 105 11.95 -14.04 -10.04
N LYS A 106 12.00 -13.26 -8.97
CA LYS A 106 12.95 -13.47 -7.87
C LYS A 106 12.76 -14.82 -7.19
N MET A 107 11.52 -15.24 -6.95
CA MET A 107 11.20 -16.51 -6.30
C MET A 107 11.62 -17.69 -7.17
N LYS A 108 11.38 -17.63 -8.48
CA LYS A 108 11.86 -18.62 -9.45
C LYS A 108 13.38 -18.69 -9.49
N ASN A 109 14.05 -17.54 -9.55
CA ASN A 109 15.51 -17.50 -9.58
C ASN A 109 16.11 -18.08 -8.29
N ARG A 110 15.53 -17.82 -7.11
CA ARG A 110 15.96 -18.45 -5.85
C ARG A 110 15.77 -19.98 -5.83
N LYS A 111 14.67 -20.48 -6.40
CA LYS A 111 14.42 -21.93 -6.52
C LYS A 111 15.40 -22.57 -7.50
N ASN A 112 15.70 -21.89 -8.61
CA ASN A 112 16.65 -22.36 -9.62
C ASN A 112 18.10 -22.27 -9.16
N ASP A 113 18.47 -21.29 -8.33
CA ASP A 113 19.83 -21.15 -7.76
C ASP A 113 20.14 -22.26 -6.72
N SER A 114 19.12 -23.00 -6.28
CA SER A 114 19.29 -24.23 -5.50
C SER A 114 19.60 -25.45 -6.39
N THR A 115 19.49 -25.29 -7.71
CA THR A 115 19.63 -26.33 -8.74
C THR A 115 20.35 -25.78 -9.98
N GLU A 116 21.67 -25.71 -9.87
CA GLU A 116 22.68 -25.59 -10.94
C GLU A 116 22.78 -24.28 -11.75
N GLU A 117 24.04 -23.83 -11.84
CA GLU A 117 24.58 -22.85 -12.76
C GLU A 117 24.25 -23.16 -14.24
N LEU A 118 24.30 -22.11 -15.07
CA LEU A 118 24.27 -22.06 -16.55
C LEU A 118 22.87 -21.90 -17.21
N SER A 119 22.47 -20.66 -17.50
CA SER A 119 22.66 -20.11 -18.86
C SER A 119 21.93 -18.76 -19.04
N VAL A 120 22.66 -17.83 -19.66
CA VAL A 120 22.25 -16.49 -20.07
C VAL A 120 21.09 -16.55 -21.07
N ALA A 121 20.05 -15.74 -20.87
CA ALA A 121 19.32 -15.10 -21.97
C ALA A 121 18.45 -13.94 -21.45
N THR A 122 18.89 -12.72 -21.76
CA THR A 122 18.07 -11.51 -21.87
C THR A 122 16.80 -11.83 -22.68
N PHE A 123 15.61 -11.61 -22.10
CA PHE A 123 14.37 -11.66 -22.87
C PHE A 123 13.80 -10.26 -23.06
N THR A 124 14.12 -9.70 -24.23
CA THR A 124 13.49 -8.56 -24.88
C THR A 124 11.97 -8.67 -24.81
N ILE A 125 11.30 -7.63 -24.30
CA ILE A 125 9.85 -7.47 -24.39
C ILE A 125 9.51 -7.02 -25.82
N PRO A 126 8.75 -7.77 -26.63
CA PRO A 126 8.21 -7.22 -27.87
C PRO A 126 7.07 -6.26 -27.53
N GLU A 127 7.20 -5.00 -28.00
CA GLU A 127 6.06 -4.12 -28.16
C GLU A 127 5.05 -4.77 -29.12
N GLU A 128 3.85 -5.04 -28.62
CA GLU A 128 2.56 -4.74 -29.28
C GLU A 128 1.44 -5.39 -28.46
N PHE A 129 0.74 -4.59 -27.65
CA PHE A 129 -0.60 -4.92 -27.20
C PHE A 129 -1.60 -4.26 -28.15
N PRO A 130 -2.53 -5.01 -28.77
CA PRO A 130 -3.53 -4.42 -29.64
C PRO A 130 -4.50 -3.57 -28.82
N LYS A 131 -4.73 -2.34 -29.28
CA LYS A 131 -5.74 -1.42 -28.77
C LYS A 131 -7.13 -2.00 -29.12
N PHE A 132 -7.98 -2.19 -28.12
CA PHE A 132 -9.43 -2.25 -28.33
C PHE A 132 -10.00 -0.84 -28.36
#